data_AF-A0A0A9Y1T6-F1
#
_entry.id   AF-A0A0A9Y1T6-F1
#
_cell.length_a   1.000
_cell.length_b   1.000
_cell.length_c   1.000
_cell.angle_alpha   90.00
_cell.angle_beta   90.00
_cell.angle_gamma   90.00
#
_symmetry.space_group_name_H-M   'P 1'
#
loop_
_entity.id
_entity.type
_entity.pdbx_description
1 polymer ?
#
loop_
_entity_poly.entity_id
_entity_poly.type
_entity_poly.pdbx_seq_one_letter_code
_entity_poly.pdbx_strand_id
1 'polypeptide(L)'
;MSESSRRGDGKEPRSRKSRFDQPEDKEKKRQEMRSEEKLDPTSSNFDPLKALYTSKSVLSDPKAPVYDNLSKYESVMAGTATTVAVSKRIAKRVEFEDLPVRDLTDTYDNVMKWMKDIDGPMKAIRVCMENKVKVKVITRAASCIRGHVIGYITAFDKVWNLAVEDAVEVWTRKRKRKTLPKGDASVEIPQETQPLRMTAPPIKVTRLPNNSKKEKCERKIEKILLRGEHIVLISIVNY
;
A
#
# COMPACT_ATOMS: atom_id res chain seq x y z
N MET A 1 79.71 -18.18 -40.00
CA MET A 1 80.08 -16.78 -40.30
C MET A 1 79.18 -15.89 -39.46
N SER A 2 79.60 -15.58 -38.23
CA SER A 2 80.50 -14.49 -37.84
C SER A 2 79.76 -13.16 -37.69
N GLU A 3 79.87 -12.61 -36.48
CA GLU A 3 79.30 -11.36 -35.97
C GLU A 3 79.53 -10.14 -36.85
N SER A 4 78.66 -9.13 -36.70
CA SER A 4 79.08 -7.71 -36.65
C SER A 4 77.99 -6.83 -36.03
N SER A 5 78.37 -6.18 -34.94
CA SER A 5 77.67 -5.14 -34.17
C SER A 5 77.20 -3.94 -34.99
N ARG A 6 76.05 -3.34 -34.63
CA ARG A 6 75.88 -1.87 -34.57
C ARG A 6 74.95 -1.43 -33.41
N ARG A 7 75.40 -0.38 -32.73
CA ARG A 7 74.87 0.27 -31.52
C ARG A 7 73.55 1.01 -31.79
N GLY A 8 72.73 1.20 -30.75
CA GLY A 8 71.59 2.13 -30.76
C GLY A 8 71.07 2.44 -29.35
N ASP A 9 71.16 3.72 -28.98
CA ASP A 9 70.89 4.34 -27.67
C ASP A 9 69.50 4.10 -27.05
N GLY A 10 69.49 4.10 -25.72
CA GLY A 10 68.28 4.12 -24.90
C GLY A 10 67.63 5.50 -24.82
N LYS A 11 66.29 5.51 -24.87
CA LYS A 11 65.42 6.53 -24.26
C LYS A 11 64.15 5.85 -23.75
N GLU A 12 63.92 5.89 -22.43
CA GLU A 12 62.65 5.50 -21.81
C GLU A 12 61.50 6.42 -22.27
N PRO A 13 60.31 5.88 -22.60
CA PRO A 13 59.12 6.70 -22.80
C PRO A 13 58.41 6.98 -21.47
N ARG A 14 58.31 8.27 -21.14
CA ARG A 14 57.49 8.82 -20.05
C ARG A 14 56.02 8.40 -20.19
N SER A 15 55.49 7.75 -19.15
CA SER A 15 54.06 7.45 -19.00
C SER A 15 53.21 8.73 -19.03
N ARG A 16 52.31 8.83 -20.01
CA ARG A 16 51.30 9.90 -20.11
C ARG A 16 50.15 9.56 -19.17
N LYS A 17 50.10 10.22 -18.00
CA LYS A 17 48.87 10.30 -17.19
C LYS A 17 47.77 10.95 -18.05
N SER A 18 46.68 10.23 -18.29
CA SER A 18 45.52 10.73 -19.04
C SER A 18 44.82 11.85 -18.28
N ARG A 19 44.41 12.87 -19.03
CA ARG A 19 43.95 14.20 -18.59
C ARG A 19 42.50 14.22 -18.06
N PHE A 20 41.97 13.10 -17.59
CA PHE A 20 40.55 12.91 -17.26
C PHE A 20 40.39 12.24 -15.90
N ASP A 21 40.73 12.95 -14.84
CA ASP A 21 40.63 12.46 -13.47
C ASP A 21 40.45 13.68 -12.53
N GLN A 22 39.37 14.44 -12.72
CA GLN A 22 39.04 15.59 -11.86
C GLN A 22 38.48 15.11 -10.50
N PRO A 23 38.80 15.79 -9.39
CA PRO A 23 38.39 15.40 -8.05
C PRO A 23 36.86 15.41 -7.84
N GLU A 24 36.13 16.23 -8.61
CA GLU A 24 34.67 16.34 -8.53
C GLU A 24 33.94 15.09 -9.07
N ASP A 25 34.48 14.43 -10.09
CA ASP A 25 33.90 13.20 -10.65
C ASP A 25 34.12 11.99 -9.73
N LYS A 26 35.21 11.98 -8.96
CA LYS A 26 35.48 10.96 -7.95
C LYS A 26 34.51 11.04 -6.77
N GLU A 27 34.13 12.25 -6.37
CA GLU A 27 33.17 12.46 -5.27
C GLU A 27 31.75 12.09 -5.70
N LYS A 28 31.32 12.47 -6.91
CA LYS A 28 30.02 12.02 -7.47
C LYS A 28 29.91 10.50 -7.55
N LYS A 29 30.96 9.83 -8.05
CA LYS A 29 31.00 8.37 -8.13
C LYS A 29 30.95 7.70 -6.75
N ARG A 30 31.57 8.29 -5.73
CA ARG A 30 31.49 7.82 -4.34
C ARG A 30 30.08 7.98 -3.75
N GLN A 31 29.41 9.08 -4.05
CA GLN A 31 28.04 9.32 -3.60
C GLN A 31 27.04 8.38 -4.28
N GLU A 32 27.25 8.07 -5.57
CA GLU A 32 26.44 7.12 -6.32
C GLU A 32 26.60 5.69 -5.77
N MET A 33 27.85 5.21 -5.56
CA MET A 33 28.09 3.91 -4.92
C MET A 33 27.45 3.82 -3.53
N ARG A 34 27.56 4.86 -2.70
CA ARG A 34 26.94 4.88 -1.36
C ARG A 34 25.40 4.86 -1.43
N SER A 35 24.81 5.34 -2.52
CA SER A 35 23.36 5.29 -2.75
C SER A 35 22.89 3.92 -3.25
N GLU A 36 23.73 3.22 -4.02
CA GLU A 36 23.51 1.84 -4.47
C GLU A 36 23.65 0.86 -3.31
N GLU A 37 24.64 1.05 -2.42
CA GLU A 37 24.79 0.27 -1.18
C GLU A 37 23.57 0.35 -0.26
N LYS A 38 22.79 1.43 -0.31
CA LYS A 38 21.54 1.55 0.47
C LYS A 38 20.37 0.79 -0.15
N LEU A 39 20.45 0.47 -1.45
CA LEU A 39 19.41 -0.23 -2.20
C LEU A 39 19.71 -1.74 -2.33
N ASP A 40 20.95 -2.16 -2.10
CA ASP A 40 21.36 -3.56 -2.16
C ASP A 40 20.96 -4.32 -0.88
N PRO A 41 20.11 -5.36 -0.97
CA PRO A 41 19.67 -6.13 0.19
C PRO A 41 20.81 -6.90 0.89
N THR A 42 21.98 -7.08 0.25
CA THR A 42 23.14 -7.79 0.82
C THR A 42 24.12 -6.87 1.56
N SER A 43 23.93 -5.56 1.45
CA SER A 43 24.78 -4.54 2.07
C SER A 43 24.49 -4.36 3.57
N SER A 44 25.53 -4.07 4.36
CA SER A 44 25.40 -3.74 5.79
C SER A 44 24.67 -2.42 6.05
N ASN A 45 24.56 -1.55 5.04
CA ASN A 45 23.91 -0.24 5.11
C ASN A 45 22.55 -0.21 4.37
N PHE A 46 21.93 -1.37 4.13
CA PHE A 46 20.66 -1.48 3.42
C PHE A 46 19.53 -0.71 4.12
N ASP A 47 18.84 0.17 3.38
CA ASP A 47 17.67 0.91 3.84
C ASP A 47 16.40 0.32 3.19
N PRO A 48 15.62 -0.51 3.92
CA PRO A 48 14.46 -1.20 3.37
C PRO A 48 13.36 -0.22 2.95
N LEU A 49 13.25 0.93 3.60
CA LEU A 49 12.22 1.90 3.26
C LEU A 49 12.56 2.59 1.94
N LYS A 50 13.82 2.99 1.78
CA LYS A 50 14.30 3.59 0.52
C LYS A 50 14.18 2.60 -0.64
N ALA A 51 14.50 1.33 -0.43
CA ALA A 51 14.34 0.27 -1.43
C ALA A 51 12.88 0.08 -1.87
N LEU A 52 11.92 0.15 -0.93
CA LEU A 52 10.48 -0.03 -1.22
C LEU A 52 9.90 1.09 -2.09
N TYR A 53 10.35 2.34 -1.88
CA TYR A 53 9.83 3.51 -2.59
C TYR A 53 10.66 3.92 -3.82
N THR A 54 11.75 3.20 -4.12
CA THR A 54 12.58 3.46 -5.29
C THR A 54 12.05 2.69 -6.50
N SER A 55 12.02 3.32 -7.68
CA SER A 55 11.57 2.69 -8.93
C SER A 55 12.57 1.68 -9.52
N LYS A 56 13.82 1.70 -9.03
CA LYS A 56 14.89 0.76 -9.40
C LYS A 56 14.77 -0.49 -8.52
N SER A 57 14.28 -1.59 -9.07
CA SER A 57 14.32 -2.89 -8.41
C SER A 57 15.75 -3.45 -8.48
N VAL A 58 16.45 -3.49 -7.34
CA VAL A 58 17.77 -4.12 -7.22
C VAL A 58 17.56 -5.61 -6.93
N LEU A 59 17.27 -6.39 -7.97
CA LEU A 59 17.47 -7.83 -7.88
C LEU A 59 18.98 -8.06 -7.95
N SER A 60 19.58 -8.54 -6.87
CA SER A 60 21.04 -8.71 -6.75
C SER A 60 21.62 -9.62 -7.84
N ASP A 61 20.82 -10.53 -8.40
CA ASP A 61 21.21 -11.39 -9.52
C ASP A 61 20.11 -11.47 -10.60
N PRO A 62 20.35 -10.97 -11.83
CA PRO A 62 19.41 -11.09 -12.94
C PRO A 62 19.26 -12.54 -13.44
N LYS A 63 20.14 -13.45 -13.00
CA LYS A 63 20.11 -14.88 -13.35
C LYS A 63 19.42 -15.74 -12.28
N ALA A 64 19.01 -15.14 -11.15
CA ALA A 64 18.36 -15.88 -10.08
C ALA A 64 17.01 -16.48 -10.57
N PRO A 65 16.75 -17.78 -10.31
CA PRO A 65 15.48 -18.39 -10.67
C PRO A 65 14.34 -17.79 -9.85
N VAL A 66 13.31 -17.29 -10.54
CA VAL A 66 12.10 -16.77 -9.91
C VAL A 66 11.17 -17.94 -9.59
N TYR A 67 10.78 -18.06 -8.33
CA TYR A 67 9.79 -19.04 -7.88
C TYR A 67 8.47 -18.34 -7.59
N ASP A 68 7.37 -18.92 -8.08
CA ASP A 68 6.03 -18.31 -7.94
C ASP A 68 5.54 -18.23 -6.48
N ASN A 69 6.00 -19.14 -5.62
CA ASN A 69 5.62 -19.18 -4.21
C ASN A 69 6.72 -19.82 -3.34
N LEU A 70 6.58 -19.63 -2.02
CA LEU A 70 7.50 -20.16 -1.01
C LEU A 70 7.52 -21.69 -1.03
N SER A 71 6.37 -22.35 -1.19
CA SER A 71 6.30 -23.81 -1.21
C SER A 71 7.09 -24.43 -2.37
N LYS A 72 7.08 -23.79 -3.54
CA LYS A 72 7.87 -24.21 -4.72
C LYS A 72 9.36 -24.01 -4.49
N TYR A 73 9.76 -22.90 -3.87
CA TYR A 73 11.15 -22.66 -3.46
C TYR A 73 11.63 -23.74 -2.48
N GLU A 74 10.87 -24.00 -1.42
CA GLU A 74 11.19 -25.01 -0.40
C GLU A 74 11.31 -26.41 -1.01
N SER A 75 10.39 -26.77 -1.92
CA SER A 75 10.42 -28.07 -2.60
C SER A 75 11.64 -28.24 -3.51
N VAL A 76 12.07 -27.17 -4.19
CA VAL A 76 13.27 -27.17 -5.03
C VAL A 76 14.54 -27.23 -4.18
N MET A 77 14.60 -26.47 -3.07
CA MET A 77 15.71 -26.50 -2.12
C MET A 77 15.84 -27.85 -1.42
N ALA A 78 14.72 -28.50 -1.10
CA ALA A 78 14.67 -29.83 -0.51
C ALA A 78 14.92 -30.95 -1.53
N GLY A 79 15.19 -30.63 -2.80
CA GLY A 79 15.47 -31.59 -3.86
C GLY A 79 14.28 -32.49 -4.26
N THR A 80 13.09 -32.20 -3.75
CA THR A 80 11.86 -32.99 -4.01
C THR A 80 11.17 -32.59 -5.30
N ALA A 81 11.41 -31.38 -5.80
CA ALA A 81 10.91 -30.89 -7.08
C ALA A 81 12.04 -30.36 -7.96
N THR A 82 12.10 -30.82 -9.22
CA THR A 82 12.98 -30.20 -10.23
C THR A 82 12.29 -28.95 -10.78
N THR A 83 13.04 -27.88 -11.08
CA THR A 83 12.53 -26.76 -11.86
C THR A 83 12.17 -27.26 -13.25
N VAL A 84 10.92 -27.67 -13.44
CA VAL A 84 10.41 -28.01 -14.77
C VAL A 84 10.53 -26.73 -15.58
N ALA A 85 11.43 -26.73 -16.58
CA ALA A 85 11.52 -25.65 -17.55
C ALA A 85 10.10 -25.43 -18.04
N VAL A 86 9.55 -24.25 -17.78
CA VAL A 86 8.23 -23.87 -18.26
C VAL A 86 8.34 -23.99 -19.77
N SER A 87 7.86 -25.11 -20.30
CA SER A 87 7.68 -25.26 -21.74
C SER A 87 6.87 -24.03 -22.08
N LYS A 88 7.35 -23.20 -23.02
CA LYS A 88 6.55 -22.15 -23.63
C LYS A 88 5.35 -22.89 -24.22
N ARG A 89 4.32 -23.11 -23.40
CA ARG A 89 3.00 -23.44 -23.86
C ARG A 89 2.67 -22.16 -24.60
N ILE A 90 2.86 -22.20 -25.91
CA ILE A 90 2.14 -21.34 -26.81
C ILE A 90 0.69 -21.75 -26.53
N ALA A 91 0.11 -21.15 -25.50
CA ALA A 91 -1.32 -21.00 -25.44
C ALA A 91 -1.61 -20.38 -26.79
N LYS A 92 -2.20 -21.16 -27.71
CA LYS A 92 -2.82 -20.59 -28.89
C LYS A 92 -3.69 -19.49 -28.31
N ARG A 93 -3.25 -18.25 -28.50
CA ARG A 93 -4.07 -17.09 -28.24
C ARG A 93 -5.24 -17.34 -29.17
N VAL A 94 -6.35 -17.77 -28.59
CA VAL A 94 -7.60 -17.84 -29.33
C VAL A 94 -7.81 -16.37 -29.69
N GLU A 95 -7.57 -16.02 -30.95
CA GLU A 95 -7.92 -14.72 -31.49
C GLU A 95 -9.41 -14.60 -31.22
N PHE A 96 -9.77 -13.68 -30.32
CA PHE A 96 -11.13 -13.49 -29.78
C PHE A 96 -12.11 -12.97 -30.85
N GLU A 97 -11.73 -12.99 -32.12
CA GLU A 97 -12.41 -12.33 -33.24
C GLU A 97 -13.62 -13.15 -33.76
N ASP A 98 -13.65 -14.48 -33.58
CA ASP A 98 -14.66 -15.34 -34.25
C ASP A 98 -15.69 -15.99 -33.31
N LEU A 99 -15.65 -15.69 -32.01
CA LEU A 99 -16.79 -16.01 -31.15
C LEU A 99 -17.85 -14.94 -31.41
N PRO A 100 -19.14 -15.28 -31.58
CA PRO A 100 -20.18 -14.27 -31.54
C PRO A 100 -20.09 -13.64 -30.15
N VAL A 101 -19.43 -12.48 -30.07
CA VAL A 101 -19.56 -11.57 -28.95
C VAL A 101 -21.04 -11.27 -28.95
N ARG A 102 -21.80 -11.97 -28.09
CA ARG A 102 -23.13 -11.52 -27.76
C ARG A 102 -22.89 -10.10 -27.31
N ASP A 103 -23.41 -9.12 -28.03
CA ASP A 103 -23.48 -7.77 -27.55
C ASP A 103 -24.28 -7.86 -26.25
N LEU A 104 -23.59 -8.02 -25.12
CA LEU A 104 -24.16 -7.87 -23.79
C LEU A 104 -24.41 -6.36 -23.58
N THR A 105 -25.19 -5.81 -24.50
CA THR A 105 -26.09 -4.68 -24.28
C THR A 105 -27.31 -5.13 -23.48
N ASP A 106 -27.30 -6.38 -22.96
CA ASP A 106 -28.08 -6.78 -21.80
C ASP A 106 -28.01 -5.63 -20.79
N THR A 107 -29.17 -5.04 -20.56
CA THR A 107 -29.37 -3.95 -19.63
C THR A 107 -29.07 -4.46 -18.23
N TYR A 108 -27.78 -4.58 -17.89
CA TYR A 108 -27.35 -5.10 -16.60
C TYR A 108 -27.99 -4.27 -15.50
N ASP A 109 -28.61 -4.95 -14.55
CA ASP A 109 -29.19 -4.31 -13.38
C ASP A 109 -28.07 -3.86 -12.46
N ASN A 110 -27.55 -2.66 -12.75
CA ASN A 110 -26.56 -1.99 -11.93
C ASN A 110 -27.17 -1.57 -10.60
N VAL A 111 -26.34 -1.52 -9.55
CA VAL A 111 -26.75 -1.01 -8.22
C VAL A 111 -27.34 0.40 -8.33
N MET A 112 -26.84 1.23 -9.25
CA MET A 112 -27.37 2.57 -9.51
C MET A 112 -28.80 2.57 -10.06
N LYS A 113 -29.14 1.61 -10.92
CA LYS A 113 -30.50 1.43 -11.45
C LYS A 113 -31.40 0.89 -10.34
N TRP A 114 -30.91 -0.13 -9.62
CA TRP A 114 -31.60 -0.68 -8.45
C TRP A 114 -31.94 0.41 -7.42
N MET A 115 -31.00 1.28 -7.04
CA MET A 115 -31.23 2.39 -6.10
C MET A 115 -32.42 3.30 -6.46
N LYS A 116 -32.72 3.45 -7.76
CA LYS A 116 -33.83 4.28 -8.26
C LYS A 116 -35.17 3.57 -8.28
N ASP A 117 -35.19 2.25 -8.24
CA ASP A 117 -36.41 1.44 -8.39
C ASP A 117 -36.77 0.69 -7.08
N ILE A 118 -36.12 1.05 -5.97
CA ILE A 118 -36.35 0.44 -4.67
C ILE A 118 -37.67 0.88 -4.05
N ASP A 119 -38.46 -0.11 -3.65
CA ASP A 119 -39.58 0.01 -2.74
C ASP A 119 -39.33 -0.73 -1.42
N GLY A 120 -40.10 -0.38 -0.38
CA GLY A 120 -39.99 -0.96 0.96
C GLY A 120 -39.17 -0.10 1.95
N PRO A 121 -38.62 -0.70 3.03
CA PRO A 121 -37.94 0.07 4.09
C PRO A 121 -36.68 0.79 3.59
N MET A 122 -36.03 0.24 2.57
CA MET A 122 -34.83 0.81 1.95
C MET A 122 -35.15 2.09 1.14
N LYS A 123 -36.43 2.32 0.80
CA LYS A 123 -36.91 3.59 0.20
C LYS A 123 -36.69 4.78 1.14
N ALA A 124 -36.76 4.57 2.46
CA ALA A 124 -36.45 5.64 3.41
C ALA A 124 -35.00 6.11 3.29
N ILE A 125 -34.07 5.18 3.03
CA ILE A 125 -32.65 5.50 2.80
C ILE A 125 -32.47 6.26 1.48
N ARG A 126 -33.17 5.83 0.42
CA ARG A 126 -33.20 6.55 -0.85
C ARG A 126 -33.65 8.00 -0.67
N VAL A 127 -34.75 8.22 0.06
CA VAL A 127 -35.25 9.57 0.37
C VAL A 127 -34.21 10.38 1.16
N CYS A 128 -33.49 9.74 2.10
CA CYS A 128 -32.40 10.40 2.83
C CYS A 128 -31.21 10.75 1.92
N MET A 129 -30.90 9.91 0.93
CA MET A 129 -29.85 10.13 -0.06
C MET A 129 -30.21 11.28 -1.01
N GLU A 130 -31.43 11.28 -1.57
CA GLU A 130 -31.93 12.30 -2.50
C GLU A 130 -32.01 13.68 -1.83
N ASN A 131 -32.57 13.73 -0.62
CA ASN A 131 -32.73 14.98 0.14
C ASN A 131 -31.46 15.39 0.91
N LYS A 132 -30.37 14.60 0.83
CA LYS A 132 -29.14 14.79 1.61
C LYS A 132 -29.44 15.06 3.09
N VAL A 133 -30.24 14.20 3.70
CA VAL A 133 -30.61 14.29 5.12
C VAL A 133 -29.48 13.70 5.96
N LYS A 134 -29.23 14.32 7.12
CA LYS A 134 -28.23 13.84 8.07
C LYS A 134 -28.75 12.60 8.80
N VAL A 135 -28.01 11.50 8.67
CA VAL A 135 -28.38 10.20 9.23
C VAL A 135 -27.36 9.76 10.27
N LYS A 136 -27.85 9.12 11.32
CA LYS A 136 -27.07 8.47 12.38
C LYS A 136 -27.15 6.96 12.20
N VAL A 137 -26.03 6.38 11.78
CA VAL A 137 -25.84 4.95 11.57
C VAL A 137 -25.17 4.35 12.81
N ILE A 138 -25.84 3.44 13.50
CA ILE A 138 -25.30 2.75 14.68
C ILE A 138 -24.55 1.49 14.23
N THR A 139 -23.31 1.35 14.70
CA THR A 139 -22.44 0.23 14.34
C THR A 139 -22.18 -0.72 15.51
N ARG A 140 -22.14 -2.02 15.23
CA ARG A 140 -21.78 -3.06 16.20
C ARG A 140 -20.28 -3.36 16.22
N ALA A 141 -19.85 -3.90 17.35
CA ALA A 141 -18.62 -4.66 17.54
C ALA A 141 -18.97 -6.15 17.63
N ALA A 142 -18.01 -6.99 18.04
CA ALA A 142 -18.21 -8.43 18.18
C ALA A 142 -19.39 -8.79 19.11
N SER A 143 -19.55 -8.09 20.25
CA SER A 143 -20.55 -8.41 21.28
C SER A 143 -21.32 -7.21 21.82
N CYS A 144 -21.16 -6.02 21.23
CA CYS A 144 -21.79 -4.80 21.73
C CYS A 144 -21.96 -3.75 20.63
N ILE A 145 -22.62 -2.64 20.95
CA ILE A 145 -22.63 -1.46 20.08
C ILE A 145 -21.27 -0.76 20.21
N ARG A 146 -20.58 -0.60 19.08
CA ARG A 146 -19.26 0.05 19.00
C ARG A 146 -19.39 1.56 19.15
N GLY A 147 -20.36 2.11 18.42
CA GLY A 147 -20.48 3.55 18.23
C GLY A 147 -21.52 3.89 17.17
N HIS A 148 -21.40 5.10 16.64
CA HIS A 148 -22.25 5.58 15.57
C HIS A 148 -21.47 6.50 14.63
N VAL A 149 -21.96 6.57 13.39
CA VAL A 149 -21.47 7.46 12.35
C VAL A 149 -22.61 8.41 12.00
N ILE A 150 -22.34 9.71 11.98
CA ILE A 150 -23.29 10.72 11.56
C ILE A 150 -22.80 11.36 10.28
N GLY A 151 -23.60 11.39 9.23
CA GLY A 151 -23.23 12.01 7.95
C GLY A 151 -24.37 11.96 6.94
N TYR A 152 -24.05 12.24 5.68
CA TYR A 152 -24.98 12.19 4.55
C TYR A 152 -24.77 10.91 3.76
N ILE A 153 -25.83 10.20 3.42
CA ILE A 153 -25.73 8.98 2.62
C ILE A 153 -25.58 9.37 1.15
N THR A 154 -24.53 8.87 0.49
CA THR A 154 -24.24 9.11 -0.93
C THR A 154 -24.65 7.92 -1.80
N ALA A 155 -24.52 6.70 -1.28
CA ALA A 155 -24.92 5.47 -1.96
C ALA A 155 -25.23 4.37 -0.94
N PHE A 156 -26.05 3.41 -1.34
CA PHE A 156 -26.40 2.25 -0.52
C PHE A 156 -26.61 0.98 -1.36
N ASP A 157 -26.58 -0.18 -0.71
CA ASP A 157 -26.61 -1.49 -1.36
C ASP A 157 -27.65 -2.43 -0.69
N LYS A 158 -28.01 -3.53 -1.36
CA LYS A 158 -28.93 -4.58 -0.90
C LYS A 158 -28.52 -5.17 0.44
N VAL A 159 -27.22 -5.34 0.64
CA VAL A 159 -26.64 -5.87 1.89
C VAL A 159 -26.40 -4.79 2.94
N TRP A 160 -26.99 -3.60 2.79
CA TRP A 160 -26.85 -2.45 3.68
C TRP A 160 -25.44 -1.87 3.74
N ASN A 161 -24.61 -2.07 2.70
CA ASN A 161 -23.38 -1.29 2.60
C ASN A 161 -23.76 0.17 2.33
N LEU A 162 -23.17 1.11 3.07
CA LEU A 162 -23.48 2.53 2.95
C LEU A 162 -22.21 3.33 2.66
N ALA A 163 -22.24 4.16 1.63
CA ALA A 163 -21.26 5.21 1.43
C ALA A 163 -21.78 6.49 2.10
N VAL A 164 -20.99 7.04 3.02
CA VAL A 164 -21.36 8.23 3.80
C VAL A 164 -20.33 9.33 3.58
N GLU A 165 -20.80 10.52 3.26
CA GLU A 165 -20.03 11.76 3.09
C GLU A 165 -20.18 12.69 4.31
N ASP A 166 -19.13 13.49 4.57
CA ASP A 166 -18.96 14.37 5.73
C ASP A 166 -19.29 13.64 7.06
N ALA A 167 -18.67 12.47 7.22
CA ALA A 167 -18.95 11.56 8.31
C ALA A 167 -18.18 11.93 9.59
N VAL A 168 -18.92 12.02 10.69
CA VAL A 168 -18.35 12.08 12.05
C VAL A 168 -18.56 10.73 12.71
N GLU A 169 -17.47 9.97 12.87
CA GLU A 169 -17.50 8.69 13.57
C GLU A 169 -17.19 8.91 15.04
N VAL A 170 -18.07 8.38 15.88
CA VAL A 170 -17.96 8.42 17.33
C VAL A 170 -17.99 7.00 17.87
N TRP A 171 -16.95 6.61 18.59
CA TRP A 171 -16.86 5.29 19.22
C TRP A 171 -16.26 5.39 20.61
N THR A 172 -16.38 4.30 21.38
CA THR A 172 -15.75 4.21 22.70
C THR A 172 -14.64 3.17 22.69
N ARG A 173 -13.56 3.44 23.43
CA ARG A 173 -12.49 2.47 23.64
C ARG A 173 -12.05 2.43 25.09
N LYS A 174 -11.45 1.32 25.50
CA LYS A 174 -10.77 1.24 26.80
C LYS A 174 -9.55 2.15 26.77
N ARG A 175 -9.38 2.93 27.83
CA ARG A 175 -8.20 3.76 28.03
C ARG A 175 -6.97 2.87 28.15
N LYS A 176 -6.00 3.05 27.26
CA LYS A 176 -4.69 2.39 27.38
C LYS A 176 -3.82 3.24 28.31
N ARG A 177 -3.61 2.79 29.55
CA ARG A 177 -2.52 3.30 30.40
C ARG A 177 -1.23 2.62 29.95
N LYS A 178 -0.63 3.06 28.85
CA LYS A 178 0.75 2.68 28.59
C LYS A 178 1.62 3.53 29.51
N THR A 179 2.28 2.91 30.48
CA THR A 179 3.55 3.44 30.98
C THR A 179 4.53 3.35 29.81
N LEU A 180 5.22 4.44 29.50
CA LEU A 180 6.37 4.36 28.62
C LEU A 180 7.36 3.37 29.27
N PRO A 181 7.92 2.41 28.52
CA PRO A 181 9.11 1.71 28.99
C PRO A 181 10.13 2.78 29.38
N LYS A 182 10.67 2.73 30.61
CA LYS A 182 11.84 3.51 31.00
C LYS A 182 13.04 2.92 30.24
N GLY A 183 13.19 3.31 28.99
CA GLY A 183 14.28 2.89 28.14
C GLY A 183 14.61 4.03 27.20
N ASP A 184 15.84 4.53 27.31
CA ASP A 184 16.40 5.60 26.49
C ASP A 184 16.67 5.10 25.06
N ALA A 185 15.61 4.73 24.34
CA ALA A 185 15.68 4.43 22.92
C ALA A 185 15.19 5.66 22.14
N SER A 186 15.95 6.75 22.21
CA SER A 186 15.86 7.85 21.25
C SER A 186 16.47 7.39 19.93
N VAL A 187 15.79 6.47 19.24
CA VAL A 187 16.07 6.25 17.83
C VAL A 187 15.45 7.42 17.11
N GLU A 188 16.26 8.44 16.83
CA GLU A 188 15.88 9.55 15.97
C GLU A 188 15.51 8.98 14.60
N ILE A 189 14.21 8.97 14.30
CA ILE A 189 13.69 8.49 13.03
C ILE A 189 14.15 9.50 11.96
N PRO A 190 14.91 9.08 10.93
CA PRO A 190 15.38 9.98 9.89
C PRO A 190 14.22 10.75 9.24
N GLN A 191 14.31 12.09 9.24
CA GLN A 191 13.26 13.01 8.76
C GLN A 191 12.85 12.76 7.30
N GLU A 192 13.73 12.16 6.51
CA GLU A 192 13.56 11.84 5.09
C GLU A 192 12.43 10.82 4.82
N THR A 193 11.98 10.07 5.84
CA THR A 193 10.96 9.02 5.72
C THR A 193 9.55 9.43 6.13
N GLN A 194 9.38 10.64 6.66
CA GLN A 194 8.11 11.20 7.11
C GLN A 194 7.06 11.41 5.98
N PRO A 195 7.42 11.90 4.77
CA PRO A 195 6.41 12.23 3.74
C PRO A 195 5.78 11.01 3.06
N LEU A 196 6.34 9.81 3.25
CA LEU A 196 5.85 8.57 2.62
C LEU A 196 4.85 7.81 3.50
N ARG A 197 4.51 8.33 4.68
CA ARG A 197 3.59 7.68 5.62
C ARG A 197 2.16 8.18 5.42
N MET A 198 1.23 7.26 5.22
CA MET A 198 -0.20 7.56 5.30
C MET A 198 -0.52 8.19 6.66
N THR A 199 -1.00 9.43 6.65
CA THR A 199 -1.37 10.14 7.88
C THR A 199 -2.79 9.75 8.27
N ALA A 200 -2.95 9.13 9.44
CA ALA A 200 -4.27 8.81 9.96
C ALA A 200 -5.03 10.11 10.32
N PRO A 201 -6.36 10.17 10.13
CA PRO A 201 -7.16 11.33 10.50
C PRO A 201 -7.00 11.67 12.00
N PRO A 202 -6.96 12.96 12.37
CA PRO A 202 -6.84 13.35 13.77
C PRO A 202 -8.05 12.85 14.58
N ILE A 203 -7.77 12.27 15.75
CA ILE A 203 -8.80 11.70 16.63
C ILE A 203 -8.91 12.59 17.88
N LYS A 204 -10.08 13.20 18.07
CA LYS A 204 -10.43 13.91 19.30
C LYS A 204 -10.82 12.89 20.37
N VAL A 205 -10.10 12.88 21.48
CA VAL A 205 -10.37 11.97 22.61
C VAL A 205 -10.96 12.75 23.76
N THR A 206 -12.13 12.35 24.23
CA THR A 206 -12.83 12.96 25.36
C THR A 206 -13.05 11.93 26.47
N ARG A 207 -12.74 12.32 27.70
CA ARG A 207 -12.96 11.47 28.88
C ARG A 207 -14.45 11.41 29.19
N LEU A 208 -14.97 10.21 29.40
CA LEU A 208 -16.36 10.03 29.79
C LEU A 208 -16.51 10.32 31.28
N PRO A 209 -17.41 11.24 31.70
CA PRO A 209 -17.58 11.59 33.12
C PRO A 209 -18.03 10.38 33.95
N ASN A 210 -18.88 9.52 33.36
CA ASN A 210 -19.50 8.40 34.07
C ASN A 210 -18.63 7.12 34.08
N ASN A 211 -17.50 7.09 33.35
CA ASN A 211 -16.67 5.88 33.26
C ASN A 211 -15.19 6.20 33.04
N SER A 212 -14.40 6.18 34.11
CA SER A 212 -12.97 6.48 34.10
C SER A 212 -12.10 5.49 33.30
N LYS A 213 -12.63 4.30 32.97
CA LYS A 213 -11.91 3.26 32.21
C LYS A 213 -12.13 3.36 30.70
N LYS A 214 -13.11 4.14 30.25
CA LYS A 214 -13.45 4.32 28.82
C LYS A 214 -13.24 5.76 28.39
N GLU A 215 -12.84 5.91 27.13
CA GLU A 215 -12.71 7.20 26.48
C GLU A 215 -13.59 7.21 25.23
N LYS A 216 -14.22 8.36 24.97
CA LYS A 216 -14.96 8.63 23.74
C LYS A 216 -13.96 9.15 22.71
N CYS A 217 -13.95 8.54 21.54
CA CYS A 217 -13.15 8.98 20.41
C CYS A 217 -14.09 9.50 19.32
N GLU A 218 -13.71 10.61 18.74
CA GLU A 218 -14.42 11.26 17.65
C GLU A 218 -13.42 11.58 16.55
N ARG A 219 -13.74 11.22 15.31
CA ARG A 219 -12.95 11.58 14.14
C ARG A 219 -13.87 12.09 13.04
N LYS A 220 -13.38 13.10 12.32
CA LYS A 220 -14.02 13.61 11.11
C LYS A 220 -13.42 12.92 9.89
N ILE A 221 -14.27 12.45 8.98
CA ILE A 221 -13.90 11.71 7.78
C ILE A 221 -14.71 12.29 6.62
N GLU A 222 -14.04 12.60 5.52
CA GLU A 222 -14.73 13.16 4.35
C GLU A 222 -15.64 12.12 3.68
N LYS A 223 -15.12 10.90 3.47
CA LYS A 223 -15.84 9.78 2.84
C LYS A 223 -15.54 8.48 3.57
N ILE A 224 -16.57 7.71 3.92
CA ILE A 224 -16.42 6.39 4.54
C ILE A 224 -17.40 5.40 3.91
N LEU A 225 -16.91 4.19 3.65
CA LEU A 225 -17.74 3.06 3.27
C LEU A 225 -17.97 2.17 4.50
N LEU A 226 -19.23 2.03 4.90
CA LEU A 226 -19.66 1.15 5.98
C LEU A 226 -20.14 -0.17 5.40
N ARG A 227 -19.64 -1.27 5.96
CA ARG A 227 -20.10 -2.62 5.63
C ARG A 227 -21.41 -2.91 6.37
N GLY A 228 -22.42 -3.39 5.64
CA GLY A 228 -23.78 -3.54 6.18
C GLY A 228 -23.94 -4.57 7.28
N GLU A 229 -23.08 -5.60 7.31
CA GLU A 229 -23.00 -6.57 8.42
C GLU A 229 -22.82 -5.92 9.80
N HIS A 230 -22.12 -4.78 9.84
CA HIS A 230 -21.85 -4.04 11.07
C HIS A 230 -22.90 -3.00 11.40
N ILE A 231 -23.89 -2.79 10.54
CA ILE A 231 -24.96 -1.82 10.78
C ILE A 231 -26.06 -2.49 11.62
N VAL A 232 -26.48 -1.80 12.67
CA VAL A 232 -27.54 -2.28 13.57
C VAL A 232 -28.83 -1.49 13.37
N LEU A 233 -28.72 -0.16 13.35
CA LEU A 233 -29.85 0.73 13.25
C LEU A 233 -29.45 1.98 12.48
N ILE A 234 -30.38 2.47 11.66
CA ILE A 234 -30.26 3.74 10.96
C ILE A 234 -31.36 4.66 11.50
N SER A 235 -30.97 5.82 12.01
CA SER A 235 -31.88 6.81 12.58
C SER A 235 -31.67 8.15 11.89
N ILE A 236 -32.76 8.78 11.48
CA ILE A 236 -32.76 10.12 10.90
C ILE A 236 -32.58 11.12 12.05
N VAL A 237 -31.60 12.03 11.96
CA VAL A 237 -31.24 12.94 13.06
C VAL A 237 -32.23 14.10 13.19
N ASN A 238 -32.93 14.44 12.11
CA ASN A 238 -33.93 15.50 12.06
C ASN A 238 -35.30 14.90 11.74
N TYR A 239 -36.11 14.65 12.76
CA TYR A 239 -37.56 14.51 12.66
C TYR A 239 -38.20 15.28 13.80
#